data_AF-A0A922ZJJ1-F1
#
_entry.id   AF-A0A922ZJJ1-F1
#
_cell.length_a   1.000
_cell.length_b   1.000
_cell.length_c   1.000
_cell.angle_alpha   90.00
_cell.angle_beta   90.00
_cell.angle_gamma   90.00
#
_symmetry.space_group_name_H-M   'P 1'
#
loop_
_entity.id
_entity.type
_entity.pdbx_description
1 polymer ?
#
loop_
_entity_poly.entity_id
_entity_poly.type
_entity_poly.pdbx_seq_one_letter_code
_entity_poly.pdbx_strand_id
1 'polypeptide(L)'
;MPVPILKKIKVSDDGGEISVELKFKTLFLCTYSLDLTEGSHNASVIGFPKRGDNSNTEDDIYTLPVPASVNNKRKLWVVTTVIDQVGIGGEYKIDLIVKQADKLLDEITTGEKILKNEDYRQEFFIVEFLI
;
A
#
# COMPACT_ATOMS: atom_id res chain seq x y z
N MET A 1 -0.02 -11.03 -15.68
CA MET A 1 0.23 -10.50 -14.32
C MET A 1 0.19 -9.00 -14.39
N PRO A 2 -0.43 -8.30 -13.42
CA PRO A 2 -0.37 -6.85 -13.35
C PRO A 2 1.08 -6.39 -13.23
N VAL A 3 1.42 -5.29 -13.91
CA VAL A 3 2.74 -4.66 -13.74
C VAL A 3 2.71 -3.85 -12.44
N PRO A 4 3.63 -4.08 -11.49
CA PRO A 4 3.64 -3.32 -10.26
C PRO A 4 3.91 -1.84 -10.51
N ILE A 5 3.15 -0.98 -9.83
CA ILE A 5 3.40 0.46 -9.83
C ILE A 5 4.58 0.73 -8.91
N LEU A 6 5.72 1.13 -9.48
CA LEU A 6 6.90 1.52 -8.73
C LEU A 6 6.92 3.04 -8.55
N LYS A 7 6.97 3.51 -7.30
CA LYS A 7 7.09 4.91 -6.94
C LYS A 7 8.29 5.14 -6.04
N LYS A 8 9.00 6.25 -6.27
CA LYS A 8 10.06 6.73 -5.38
C LYS A 8 9.58 8.00 -4.69
N ILE A 9 9.60 8.01 -3.36
CA ILE A 9 9.10 9.13 -2.57
C ILE A 9 10.26 9.74 -1.81
N LYS A 10 10.44 11.06 -1.96
CA LYS A 10 11.40 11.82 -1.16
C LYS A 10 10.78 12.14 0.20
N VAL A 11 11.56 11.91 1.25
CA VAL A 11 11.16 12.08 2.64
C VAL A 11 12.17 13.03 3.29
N SER A 12 11.70 13.90 4.19
CA SER A 12 12.56 14.84 4.92
C SER A 12 13.42 14.13 5.96
N ASP A 13 14.64 14.64 6.18
CA ASP A 13 15.57 14.15 7.21
C ASP A 13 15.25 14.68 8.62
N ASP A 14 14.34 15.65 8.73
CA ASP A 14 13.93 16.34 9.97
C ASP A 14 13.24 15.46 11.03
N GLY A 15 13.02 14.17 10.74
CA GLY A 15 12.73 13.15 11.74
C GLY A 15 11.25 12.89 12.04
N GLY A 16 10.32 13.51 11.30
CA GLY A 16 8.89 13.18 11.42
C GLY A 16 8.60 11.72 11.04
N GLU A 17 7.65 11.07 11.71
CA GLU A 17 7.25 9.71 11.39
C GLU A 17 6.64 9.61 9.98
N ILE A 18 6.88 8.49 9.28
CA ILE A 18 6.27 8.21 7.98
C ILE A 18 5.08 7.28 8.23
N SER A 19 3.90 7.67 7.76
CA SER A 19 2.69 6.84 7.83
C SER A 19 2.19 6.52 6.43
N VAL A 20 1.67 5.30 6.25
CA VAL A 20 0.99 4.87 5.04
C VAL A 20 -0.45 4.49 5.35
N GLU A 21 -1.38 4.92 4.51
CA GLU A 21 -2.82 4.73 4.67
C GLU A 21 -3.39 4.12 3.39
N LEU A 22 -4.21 3.07 3.52
CA LEU A 22 -4.93 2.47 2.40
C LEU A 22 -6.40 2.89 2.40
N LYS A 23 -6.91 3.32 1.24
CA LYS A 23 -8.33 3.58 1.04
C LYS A 23 -8.89 2.75 -0.10
N PHE A 24 -10.00 2.09 0.18
CA PHE A 24 -10.72 1.27 -0.78
C PHE A 24 -12.04 1.94 -1.14
N LYS A 25 -12.22 2.26 -2.43
CA LYS A 25 -13.44 2.83 -2.99
C LYS A 25 -14.10 1.76 -3.86
N THR A 26 -14.82 0.85 -3.22
CA THR A 26 -15.50 -0.26 -3.89
C THR A 26 -16.55 -0.92 -2.99
N LEU A 27 -17.43 -1.71 -3.58
CA LEU A 27 -18.34 -2.61 -2.88
C LEU A 27 -17.79 -4.05 -2.77
N PHE A 28 -16.65 -4.33 -3.42
CA PHE A 28 -16.00 -5.63 -3.34
C PHE A 28 -15.28 -5.82 -2.00
N LEU A 29 -15.11 -7.08 -1.61
CA LEU A 29 -14.19 -7.42 -0.52
C LEU A 29 -12.76 -7.23 -1.02
N CYS A 30 -11.97 -6.45 -0.30
CA CYS A 30 -10.55 -6.24 -0.57
C CYS A 30 -9.75 -6.75 0.61
N THR A 31 -8.76 -7.60 0.35
CA THR A 31 -7.74 -7.96 1.35
C THR A 31 -6.40 -7.38 0.94
N TYR A 32 -5.52 -7.11 1.90
CA TYR A 32 -4.21 -6.54 1.60
C TYR A 32 -3.09 -7.07 2.50
N SER A 33 -1.87 -6.94 2.01
CA SER A 33 -0.64 -7.14 2.77
C SER A 33 0.36 -6.04 2.46
N LEU A 34 0.95 -5.45 3.49
CA LEU A 34 2.06 -4.51 3.43
C LEU A 34 3.31 -5.23 3.93
N ASP A 35 4.36 -5.28 3.12
CA ASP A 35 5.67 -5.83 3.52
C ASP A 35 6.75 -4.77 3.29
N LEU A 36 7.46 -4.43 4.36
CA LEU A 36 8.56 -3.48 4.30
C LEU A 36 9.86 -4.27 4.25
N THR A 37 10.61 -4.14 3.15
CA THR A 37 11.89 -4.83 2.96
C THR A 37 13.07 -3.88 3.05
N GLU A 38 14.19 -4.37 3.57
CA GLU A 38 15.45 -3.64 3.60
C GLU A 38 15.95 -3.29 2.19
N GLY A 39 16.57 -2.12 2.04
CA GLY A 39 17.03 -1.65 0.72
C GLY A 39 18.27 -2.39 0.19
N SER A 40 19.13 -2.86 1.10
CA SER A 40 20.41 -3.52 0.81
C SER A 40 20.30 -5.04 0.70
N HIS A 41 19.23 -5.64 1.23
CA HIS A 41 18.96 -7.07 1.16
C HIS A 41 17.46 -7.33 1.24
N ASN A 42 16.95 -8.37 0.59
CA ASN A 42 15.51 -8.66 0.51
C ASN A 42 14.92 -9.24 1.81
N ALA A 43 15.37 -8.80 2.99
CA ALA A 43 14.79 -9.24 4.26
C ALA A 43 13.66 -8.29 4.68
N SER A 44 12.59 -8.85 5.23
CA SER A 44 11.52 -8.08 5.84
C SER A 44 11.99 -7.40 7.12
N VAL A 45 11.50 -6.17 7.33
CA VAL A 45 11.74 -5.38 8.52
C VAL A 45 10.87 -5.90 9.67
N ILE A 46 11.43 -5.94 10.89
CA ILE A 46 10.70 -6.38 12.08
C ILE A 46 9.42 -5.55 12.26
N GLY A 47 8.31 -6.22 12.57
CA GLY A 47 6.99 -5.59 12.71
C GLY A 47 6.16 -5.58 11.42
N PHE A 48 6.76 -6.00 10.31
CA PHE A 48 6.10 -6.32 9.04
C PHE A 48 6.18 -7.84 8.76
N PRO A 49 5.25 -8.41 7.97
CA PRO A 49 4.19 -7.74 7.24
C PRO A 49 2.99 -7.32 8.09
N LYS A 50 2.22 -6.33 7.62
CA LYS A 50 0.88 -5.97 8.10
C LYS A 50 -0.17 -6.50 7.14
N ARG A 51 -1.34 -6.89 7.64
CA ARG A 51 -2.43 -7.46 6.83
C ARG A 51 -3.77 -6.97 7.34
N GLY A 52 -4.72 -6.82 6.43
CA GLY A 52 -6.08 -6.41 6.74
C GLY A 52 -7.02 -6.55 5.55
N ASP A 53 -8.19 -5.97 5.69
CA ASP A 53 -9.21 -5.90 4.66
C ASP A 53 -9.98 -4.58 4.75
N ASN A 54 -10.87 -4.33 3.78
CA ASN A 54 -11.64 -3.08 3.73
C ASN A 54 -12.89 -3.04 4.63
N SER A 55 -13.01 -3.92 5.64
CA SER A 55 -14.14 -3.91 6.56
C SER A 55 -14.04 -2.83 7.63
N ASN A 56 -12.82 -2.35 7.94
CA ASN A 56 -12.60 -1.23 8.88
C ASN A 56 -11.43 -0.33 8.44
N THR A 57 -11.66 0.48 7.42
CA THR A 57 -10.59 1.29 6.79
C THR A 57 -10.04 2.41 7.68
N GLU A 58 -10.69 2.74 8.79
CA GLU A 58 -10.17 3.74 9.75
C GLU A 58 -8.90 3.24 10.47
N ASP A 59 -8.71 1.92 10.57
CA ASP A 59 -7.55 1.29 11.20
C ASP A 59 -6.41 0.99 10.21
N ASP A 60 -6.61 1.26 8.92
CA ASP A 60 -5.65 0.92 7.84
C ASP A 60 -4.51 1.96 7.71
N ILE A 61 -4.07 2.50 8.84
CA ILE A 61 -2.99 3.50 8.96
C ILE A 61 -1.80 2.85 9.67
N TYR A 62 -0.66 2.78 8.98
CA TYR A 62 0.54 2.11 9.47
C TYR A 62 1.73 3.05 9.50
N THR A 63 2.33 3.20 10.67
CA THR A 63 3.58 3.95 10.84
C THR A 63 4.78 3.06 10.52
N LEU A 64 5.70 3.58 9.70
CA LEU A 64 6.99 2.94 9.44
C LEU A 64 7.96 3.13 10.63
N PRO A 65 9.03 2.33 10.74
CA PRO A 65 10.00 2.47 11.81
C PRO A 65 10.56 3.89 11.93
N VAL A 66 10.67 4.38 13.16
CA VAL A 66 11.25 5.69 13.48
C VAL A 66 12.71 5.54 13.94
N PRO A 67 13.57 6.57 13.75
CA PRO A 67 13.32 7.82 13.03
C PRO A 67 13.21 7.61 11.51
N ALA A 68 12.59 8.53 10.76
CA ALA A 68 12.38 8.39 9.31
C ALA A 68 13.63 7.90 8.56
N SER A 69 14.81 8.42 8.90
CA SER A 69 16.11 8.11 8.29
C SER A 69 16.42 6.61 8.16
N VAL A 70 15.89 5.76 9.03
CA VAL A 70 16.10 4.30 8.95
C VAL A 70 15.39 3.66 7.75
N ASN A 71 14.44 4.37 7.13
CA ASN A 71 13.71 3.89 5.97
C ASN A 71 14.37 4.22 4.64
N ASN A 72 15.55 4.86 4.63
CA ASN A 72 16.23 5.19 3.39
C ASN A 72 16.49 3.93 2.55
N LYS A 73 16.07 3.95 1.28
CA LYS A 73 16.12 2.85 0.31
C LYS A 73 15.27 1.63 0.65
N ARG A 74 14.52 1.62 1.75
CA ARG A 74 13.57 0.55 2.04
C ARG A 74 12.43 0.58 1.02
N LYS A 75 11.87 -0.59 0.76
CA LYS A 75 10.76 -0.75 -0.18
C LYS A 75 9.55 -1.28 0.56
N LEU A 76 8.45 -0.54 0.49
CA LEU A 76 7.14 -1.02 0.92
C LEU A 76 6.45 -1.67 -0.27
N TRP A 77 6.24 -2.98 -0.18
CA TRP A 77 5.41 -3.76 -1.07
C TRP A 77 3.99 -3.73 -0.54
N VAL A 78 3.06 -3.31 -1.37
CA VAL A 78 1.63 -3.37 -1.05
C VAL A 78 0.97 -4.27 -2.09
N VAL A 79 0.39 -5.35 -1.60
CA VAL A 79 -0.34 -6.31 -2.42
C VAL A 79 -1.78 -6.29 -1.97
N THR A 80 -2.70 -5.99 -2.88
CA THR A 80 -4.13 -6.02 -2.59
C THR A 80 -4.82 -7.03 -3.49
N THR A 81 -5.80 -7.74 -2.96
CA THR A 81 -6.68 -8.65 -3.71
C THR A 81 -8.10 -8.15 -3.61
N VAL A 82 -8.72 -7.84 -4.75
CA VAL A 82 -10.12 -7.44 -4.90
C VAL A 82 -10.91 -8.66 -5.31
N ILE A 83 -11.99 -8.97 -4.60
CA ILE A 83 -12.76 -10.21 -4.76
C ILE A 83 -14.20 -9.87 -5.14
N ASP A 84 -14.64 -10.34 -6.30
CA ASP A 84 -16.04 -10.26 -6.72
C ASP A 84 -16.80 -11.48 -6.22
N GLN A 85 -17.50 -11.32 -5.09
CA GLN A 85 -18.23 -12.39 -4.42
C GLN A 85 -19.44 -12.90 -5.21
N VAL A 86 -19.91 -12.14 -6.20
CA VAL A 86 -21.15 -12.42 -6.94
C VAL A 86 -20.92 -12.60 -8.45
N GLY A 87 -19.70 -12.34 -8.94
CA GLY A 87 -19.27 -12.55 -10.32
C GLY A 87 -19.91 -11.58 -11.33
N ILE A 88 -20.47 -10.45 -10.89
CA ILE A 88 -21.15 -9.48 -11.76
C ILE A 88 -20.19 -8.50 -12.45
N GLY A 89 -18.95 -8.40 -11.97
CA GLY A 89 -17.98 -7.41 -12.37
C GLY A 89 -18.30 -6.01 -11.81
N GLY A 90 -17.34 -5.09 -11.90
CA GLY A 90 -17.57 -3.72 -11.45
C GLY A 90 -16.30 -2.93 -11.27
N GLU A 91 -16.46 -1.64 -11.01
CA GLU A 91 -15.35 -0.71 -10.82
C GLU A 91 -14.86 -0.74 -9.37
N TYR A 92 -13.56 -0.55 -9.21
CA TYR A 92 -12.93 -0.38 -7.91
C TYR A 92 -11.77 0.58 -8.03
N LYS A 93 -11.47 1.26 -6.92
CA LYS A 93 -10.32 2.13 -6.81
C LYS A 93 -9.65 1.92 -5.46
N ILE A 94 -8.32 1.90 -5.47
CA ILE A 94 -7.47 1.71 -4.29
C ILE A 94 -6.45 2.85 -4.27
N ASP A 95 -6.41 3.60 -3.17
CA ASP A 95 -5.47 4.69 -2.96
C ASP A 95 -4.48 4.30 -1.84
N LEU A 96 -3.18 4.40 -2.11
CA LEU A 96 -2.10 4.35 -1.12
C LEU A 96 -1.62 5.77 -0.86
N ILE A 97 -1.88 6.27 0.35
CA ILE A 97 -1.54 7.62 0.78
C ILE A 97 -0.30 7.53 1.66
N VAL A 98 0.72 8.33 1.36
CA VAL A 98 1.98 8.39 2.11
C VAL A 98 2.12 9.78 2.72
N LYS A 99 2.32 9.84 4.04
CA LYS A 99 2.48 11.10 4.79
C LYS A 99 3.75 11.07 5.65
N GLN A 100 4.28 12.24 5.97
CA GLN A 100 5.31 12.42 6.99
C GLN A 100 4.88 13.54 7.93
N ALA A 101 4.78 13.26 9.24
CA ALA A 101 4.27 14.22 10.24
C ALA A 101 2.97 14.90 9.77
N ASP A 102 1.97 14.09 9.39
CA ASP A 102 0.66 14.49 8.83
C ASP A 102 0.68 15.24 7.49
N LYS A 103 1.85 15.58 6.95
CA LYS A 103 1.97 16.20 5.63
C LYS A 103 1.93 15.13 4.54
N LEU A 104 1.00 15.28 3.60
CA LEU A 104 0.95 14.44 2.40
C LEU A 104 2.25 14.55 1.59
N LEU A 105 2.88 13.41 1.34
CA LEU A 105 4.04 13.28 0.44
C LEU A 105 3.59 12.83 -0.95
N ASP A 106 2.75 11.81 -1.02
CA ASP A 106 2.25 11.25 -2.29
C ASP A 106 0.93 10.49 -2.09
N GLU A 107 0.18 10.34 -3.18
CA GLU A 107 -1.02 9.51 -3.27
C GLU A 107 -0.95 8.68 -4.55
N ILE A 108 -0.90 7.36 -4.40
CA ILE A 108 -0.77 6.41 -5.51
C ILE A 108 -2.10 5.69 -5.66
N THR A 109 -2.79 5.98 -6.77
CA THR A 109 -4.06 5.33 -7.12
C THR A 109 -3.84 4.17 -8.08
N THR A 110 -4.55 3.07 -7.85
CA THR A 110 -4.80 2.02 -8.87
C THR A 110 -6.29 1.61 -8.85
N GLY A 111 -6.63 0.67 -9.72
CA GLY A 111 -7.96 0.10 -9.87
C GLY A 111 -8.65 0.63 -11.13
N GLU A 112 -9.31 -0.30 -11.81
CA GLU A 112 -10.07 -0.02 -13.03
C GLU A 112 -11.40 -0.75 -12.94
N LYS A 113 -11.35 -2.07 -13.11
CA LYS A 113 -12.53 -2.92 -13.20
C LYS A 113 -12.17 -4.38 -13.00
N ILE A 114 -13.00 -5.10 -12.25
CA ILE A 114 -13.04 -6.58 -12.30
C ILE A 114 -14.08 -6.97 -13.34
N LEU A 115 -13.71 -7.84 -14.28
CA LEU A 115 -14.61 -8.25 -15.35
C LEU A 115 -15.63 -9.27 -14.83
N LYS A 116 -16.75 -9.39 -15.54
CA LYS A 116 -17.76 -10.40 -15.21
C LYS A 116 -17.13 -11.80 -15.30
N ASN A 117 -17.41 -12.64 -14.30
CA ASN A 117 -16.81 -13.96 -14.11
C ASN A 117 -15.30 -13.97 -13.81
N GLU A 118 -14.68 -12.84 -13.48
CA GLU A 118 -13.39 -12.83 -12.79
C GLU A 118 -13.62 -12.92 -11.29
N ASP A 119 -13.12 -13.98 -10.66
CA ASP A 119 -13.33 -14.20 -9.22
C ASP A 119 -12.54 -13.18 -8.37
N TYR A 120 -11.36 -12.76 -8.85
CA TYR A 120 -10.53 -11.78 -8.17
C TYR A 120 -9.56 -11.06 -9.12
N ARG A 121 -9.07 -9.90 -8.67
CA ARG A 121 -7.97 -9.15 -9.29
C ARG A 121 -6.95 -8.74 -8.24
N GLN A 122 -5.67 -8.84 -8.58
CA GLN A 122 -4.60 -8.40 -7.70
C GLN A 122 -4.00 -7.10 -8.20
N GLU A 123 -3.62 -6.23 -7.27
CA GLU A 123 -2.90 -4.99 -7.54
C GLU A 123 -1.62 -4.94 -6.71
N PHE A 124 -0.59 -4.31 -7.28
CA PHE A 124 0.74 -4.28 -6.71
C PHE A 124 1.31 -2.87 -6.72
N PHE A 125 1.72 -2.39 -5.54
CA PHE A 125 2.47 -1.16 -5.37
C PHE A 125 3.83 -1.47 -4.78
N ILE A 126 4.85 -0.74 -5.23
CA ILE A 126 6.17 -0.73 -4.61
C ILE A 126 6.55 0.72 -4.37
N VAL A 127 6.76 1.09 -3.12
CA VAL A 127 7.20 2.43 -2.72
C VAL A 127 8.62 2.35 -2.18
N GLU A 128 9.57 2.99 -2.85
CA GLU A 128 10.94 3.16 -2.39
C GLU A 128 11.09 4.54 -1.72
N PHE A 129 11.52 4.56 -0.46
CA PHE A 129 11.73 5.81 0.28
C PHE A 129 13.15 6.34 0.06
N LEU A 130 13.27 7.62 -0.24
CA LEU A 130 14.55 8.32 -0.46
C LEU A 130 14.67 9.45 0.55
N ILE A 131 15.68 9.36 1.41
CA ILE A 131 16.00 10.35 2.44
C ILE A 131 17.35 10.96 2.11
#